data_AF-A0A7C6RAR2-F1
#
_entry.id   AF-A0A7C6RAR2-F1
#
_cell.length_a   1.000
_cell.length_b   1.000
_cell.length_c   1.000
_cell.angle_alpha   90.00
_cell.angle_beta   90.00
_cell.angle_gamma   90.00
#
_symmetry.space_group_name_H-M   'P 1'
#
loop_
_entity.id
_entity.type
_entity.pdbx_description
1 polymer ?
#
loop_
_entity_poly.entity_id
_entity_poly.type
_entity_poly.pdbx_seq_one_letter_code
_entity_poly.pdbx_strand_id
1 'polypeptide(L)'
;FIERTGKYILDRKLIEKIWEEDEETIEEALEQFAAGLAEREDLAPHHDHIYVIEEFDAAEEFLNDIRADLALFQHIAERVEALELAVKDPKGKGLVEAVRNILTASPNTGEPRRKVVIFSEYQDTVRHIAPLLEAAFPGRVLVAEGTLGKGFFDDLLANFDASHPAESQRDDFDILVATDKLSEGVNLNRAGAVINYDIPWNPTRVIQRLGRINRIGQRVFEALYIYNFFPTEQGAEIVKSREIAAQKMFLIHNTLGEDAKIFAPEETPTPAELFKRINRNPEEEEEESLLTTIRKEFFAIYGQYPDLVRGLADYPARVKTAKLADDNQLLVFRRKGLQLFIHQVPDTSDEKPAVHPLLLEEALPLIRCRPETPREPLSPHFWPAYEAVKAYREETPTPPREQSLPVKAENNLRSALESHAADLGEYLPFIQTLLRDLKEYQTLPKYTLRRLTGVEMTGKVSKRKLASFRAELKALRRALSDDYLDRIESRVKDMGSEIIIAVENIKGASQG
;
A
#
# COMPACT_ATOMS: atom_id res chain seq x y z
N PHE A 1 0.17 -2.96 40.90
CA PHE A 1 1.45 -2.22 41.05
C PHE A 1 1.36 -0.82 41.67
N ILE A 2 0.93 0.25 40.97
CA ILE A 2 1.00 1.65 41.48
C ILE A 2 0.33 1.80 42.86
N GLU A 3 -0.89 1.28 43.01
CA GLU A 3 -1.66 1.37 44.27
C GLU A 3 -0.98 0.67 45.45
N ARG A 4 -0.12 -0.32 45.18
CA ARG A 4 0.57 -1.13 46.18
C ARG A 4 1.94 -0.56 46.54
N THR A 5 2.65 0.02 45.57
CA THR A 5 4.06 0.43 45.72
C THR A 5 4.28 1.94 45.73
N GLY A 6 3.28 2.73 45.31
CA GLY A 6 3.43 4.17 45.08
C GLY A 6 4.38 4.51 43.92
N LYS A 7 4.76 3.51 43.11
CA LYS A 7 5.74 3.64 42.04
C LYS A 7 5.11 3.44 40.68
N TYR A 8 5.58 4.19 39.69
CA TYR A 8 5.20 4.08 38.29
C TYR A 8 6.42 3.79 37.43
N ILE A 9 6.28 2.86 36.50
CA ILE A 9 7.33 2.42 35.58
C ILE A 9 6.83 2.62 34.16
N LEU A 10 7.55 3.44 33.39
CA LEU A 10 7.30 3.63 31.97
C LEU A 10 8.55 3.22 31.19
N ASP A 11 8.75 1.91 31.06
CA ASP A 11 9.75 1.35 30.14
C ASP A 11 9.07 0.56 29.04
N ARG A 12 9.23 1.05 27.80
CA ARG A 12 8.57 0.47 26.63
C ARG A 12 8.99 -0.97 26.36
N LYS A 13 10.27 -1.31 26.58
CA LYS A 13 10.77 -2.68 26.30
C LYS A 13 10.22 -3.68 27.29
N LEU A 14 10.13 -3.28 28.56
CA LEU A 14 9.50 -4.07 29.60
C LEU A 14 8.02 -4.26 29.30
N ILE A 15 7.28 -3.18 29.01
CA ILE A 15 5.85 -3.23 28.70
C ILE A 15 5.58 -4.14 27.49
N GLU A 16 6.32 -3.97 26.39
CA GLU A 16 6.18 -4.82 25.18
C GLU A 16 6.46 -6.31 25.47
N LYS A 17 7.20 -6.64 26.52
CA LYS A 17 7.50 -8.02 26.92
C LYS A 17 6.40 -8.63 27.80
N ILE A 18 5.72 -7.83 28.61
CA ILE A 18 4.83 -8.34 29.67
C ILE A 18 3.33 -8.07 29.43
N TRP A 19 2.97 -7.22 28.46
CA TRP A 19 1.57 -6.78 28.28
C TRP A 19 0.56 -7.87 27.90
N GLU A 20 1.00 -9.04 27.43
CA GLU A 20 0.15 -10.21 27.14
C GLU A 20 0.10 -11.22 28.31
N GLU A 21 0.90 -11.01 29.35
CA GLU A 21 0.98 -11.91 30.51
C GLU A 21 -0.17 -11.65 31.50
N ASP A 22 -0.39 -12.57 32.44
CA ASP A 22 -1.37 -12.39 33.50
C ASP A 22 -0.93 -11.35 34.54
N GLU A 23 -1.89 -10.88 35.35
CA GLU A 23 -1.67 -9.80 36.33
C GLU A 23 -0.55 -10.13 37.35
N GLU A 24 -0.43 -11.39 37.78
CA GLU A 24 0.60 -11.84 38.72
C GLU A 24 1.98 -11.78 38.06
N THR A 25 2.09 -12.31 36.84
CA THR A 25 3.34 -12.29 36.05
C THR A 25 3.79 -10.87 35.70
N ILE A 26 2.86 -9.97 35.34
CA ILE A 26 3.14 -8.56 35.08
C ILE A 26 3.68 -7.90 36.35
N GLU A 27 3.04 -8.13 37.49
CA GLU A 27 3.43 -7.54 38.76
C GLU A 27 4.81 -8.02 39.22
N GLU A 28 5.10 -9.31 39.13
CA GLU A 28 6.43 -9.87 39.41
C GLU A 28 7.50 -9.27 38.50
N ALA A 29 7.23 -9.11 37.20
CA ALA A 29 8.18 -8.54 36.26
C ALA A 29 8.47 -7.05 36.56
N LEU A 30 7.46 -6.28 36.97
CA LEU A 30 7.63 -4.88 37.39
C LEU A 30 8.45 -4.79 38.70
N GLU A 31 8.25 -5.70 39.65
CA GLU A 31 9.06 -5.78 40.86
C GLU A 31 10.51 -6.16 40.58
N GLN A 32 10.74 -7.17 39.74
CA GLN A 32 12.08 -7.60 39.35
C GLN A 32 12.81 -6.48 38.60
N PHE A 33 12.12 -5.75 37.74
CA PHE A 33 12.69 -4.58 37.08
C PHE A 33 13.06 -3.49 38.09
N ALA A 34 12.18 -3.20 39.06
CA ALA A 34 12.44 -2.24 40.10
C ALA A 34 13.64 -2.63 40.98
N ALA A 35 13.78 -3.91 41.33
CA ALA A 35 14.90 -4.44 42.10
C ALA A 35 16.21 -4.41 41.30
N GLY A 36 16.17 -4.83 40.03
CA GLY A 36 17.37 -4.87 39.17
C GLY A 36 17.94 -3.49 38.84
N LEU A 37 17.11 -2.44 38.86
CA LEU A 37 17.57 -1.05 38.74
C LEU A 37 18.31 -0.55 39.98
N ALA A 38 17.95 -1.02 41.17
CA ALA A 38 18.63 -0.65 42.41
C ALA A 38 20.07 -1.19 42.50
N GLU A 39 20.41 -2.23 41.72
CA GLU A 39 21.72 -2.88 41.70
C GLU A 39 22.64 -2.42 40.54
N ARG A 40 22.16 -1.56 39.63
CA ARG A 40 22.94 -1.10 38.46
C ARG A 40 23.69 0.21 38.75
N GLU A 41 24.99 0.21 38.48
CA GLU A 41 25.85 1.41 38.61
C GLU A 41 25.73 2.39 37.42
N ASP A 42 25.41 1.89 36.21
CA ASP A 42 25.29 2.68 34.98
C ASP A 42 23.82 2.73 34.50
N LEU A 43 23.08 3.75 34.92
CA LEU A 43 21.66 3.94 34.55
C LEU A 43 21.51 4.80 33.29
N ALA A 44 20.70 4.35 32.32
CA ALA A 44 20.29 5.19 31.20
C ALA A 44 19.08 6.06 31.60
N PRO A 45 19.20 7.41 31.66
CA PRO A 45 18.19 8.28 32.29
C PRO A 45 16.78 8.22 31.70
N HIS A 46 16.62 7.73 30.46
CA HIS A 46 15.35 7.70 29.74
C HIS A 46 14.65 6.33 29.71
N HIS A 47 15.32 5.26 30.16
CA HIS A 47 14.81 3.88 30.10
C HIS A 47 14.83 3.19 31.46
N ASP A 48 15.70 3.64 32.35
CA ASP A 48 16.00 3.00 33.63
C ASP A 48 15.50 3.87 34.79
N HIS A 49 14.25 4.36 34.71
CA HIS A 49 13.68 5.27 35.71
C HIS A 49 12.42 4.71 36.37
N ILE A 50 12.39 4.78 37.70
CA ILE A 50 11.22 4.47 38.52
C ILE A 50 10.70 5.79 39.06
N TYR A 51 9.47 6.13 38.71
CA TYR A 51 8.83 7.35 39.18
C TYR A 51 8.16 7.08 40.52
N VAL A 52 8.42 7.92 41.52
CA VAL A 52 7.74 7.90 42.81
C VAL A 52 6.58 8.89 42.75
N ILE A 53 5.35 8.39 42.85
CA ILE A 53 4.15 9.20 42.64
C ILE A 53 4.03 10.34 43.66
N GLU A 54 4.48 10.12 44.89
CA GLU A 54 4.48 11.14 45.95
C GLU A 54 5.36 12.36 45.63
N GLU A 55 6.33 12.23 44.72
CA GLU A 55 7.23 13.31 44.30
C GLU A 55 6.64 14.18 43.18
N PHE A 56 5.45 13.84 42.67
CA PHE A 56 4.85 14.54 41.55
C PHE A 56 4.14 15.82 42.01
N ASP A 57 4.37 16.94 41.31
CA ASP A 57 3.69 18.22 41.58
C ASP A 57 2.16 18.11 41.51
N ALA A 58 1.65 17.23 40.65
CA ALA A 58 0.21 17.00 40.42
C ALA A 58 -0.14 15.50 40.45
N ALA A 59 0.27 14.81 41.52
CA ALA A 59 0.07 13.36 41.67
C ALA A 59 -1.39 12.91 41.49
N GLU A 60 -2.36 13.63 42.07
CA GLU A 60 -3.78 13.28 41.95
C GLU A 60 -4.32 13.45 40.53
N GLU A 61 -3.92 14.50 39.82
CA GLU A 61 -4.33 14.74 38.42
C GLU A 61 -3.78 13.64 37.51
N PHE A 62 -2.50 13.30 37.64
CA PHE A 62 -1.86 12.22 36.90
C PHE A 62 -2.57 10.87 37.09
N LEU A 63 -2.92 10.51 38.33
CA LEU A 63 -3.65 9.27 38.61
C LEU A 63 -5.08 9.29 38.05
N ASN A 64 -5.73 10.46 38.07
CA ASN A 64 -7.07 10.62 37.50
C ASN A 64 -7.06 10.50 35.97
N ASP A 65 -6.05 11.04 35.30
CA ASP A 65 -5.87 10.90 33.85
C ASP A 65 -5.66 9.43 33.45
N ILE A 66 -4.81 8.68 34.16
CA ILE A 66 -4.62 7.24 33.93
C ILE A 66 -5.94 6.48 34.08
N ARG A 67 -6.73 6.78 35.12
CA ARG A 67 -8.04 6.15 35.33
C ARG A 67 -9.02 6.51 34.22
N ALA A 68 -9.01 7.75 33.74
CA ALA A 68 -9.85 8.20 32.65
C ALA A 68 -9.50 7.49 31.33
N ASP A 69 -8.20 7.37 31.02
CA ASP A 69 -7.71 6.63 29.86
C ASP A 69 -8.07 5.14 29.95
N LEU A 70 -7.90 4.52 31.12
CA LEU A 70 -8.29 3.13 31.34
C LEU A 70 -9.80 2.94 31.13
N ALA A 71 -10.63 3.82 31.67
CA ALA A 71 -12.08 3.77 31.48
C ALA A 71 -12.47 3.95 30.00
N LEU A 72 -11.78 4.84 29.28
CA LEU A 72 -11.97 5.01 27.83
C LEU A 72 -11.60 3.74 27.07
N PHE A 73 -10.44 3.13 27.35
CA PHE A 73 -10.01 1.90 26.69
C PHE A 73 -10.92 0.71 27.01
N GLN A 74 -11.39 0.58 28.25
CA GLN A 74 -12.40 -0.40 28.63
C GLN A 74 -13.69 -0.20 27.84
N HIS A 75 -14.18 1.04 27.75
CA HIS A 75 -15.37 1.34 26.97
C HIS A 75 -15.20 1.04 25.46
N ILE A 76 -14.02 1.32 24.90
CA ILE A 76 -13.71 0.97 23.51
C ILE A 76 -13.67 -0.56 23.34
N ALA A 77 -13.04 -1.29 24.26
CA ALA A 77 -12.94 -2.75 24.24
C ALA A 77 -14.34 -3.40 24.30
N GLU A 78 -15.18 -2.99 25.24
CA GLU A 78 -16.57 -3.45 25.37
C GLU A 78 -17.37 -3.21 24.09
N ARG A 79 -17.21 -2.04 23.47
CA ARG A 79 -17.87 -1.73 22.19
C ARG A 79 -17.38 -2.62 21.06
N VAL A 80 -16.07 -2.88 20.98
CA VAL A 80 -15.49 -3.75 19.96
C VAL A 80 -15.94 -5.20 20.16
N GLU A 81 -15.97 -5.69 21.40
CA GLU A 81 -16.47 -7.03 21.75
C GLU A 81 -17.95 -7.19 21.38
N ALA A 82 -18.78 -6.19 21.70
CA ALA A 82 -20.22 -6.20 21.39
C ALA A 82 -20.53 -6.28 19.89
N LEU A 83 -19.59 -5.89 19.02
CA LEU A 83 -19.74 -6.01 17.57
C LEU A 83 -19.53 -7.45 17.07
N GLU A 84 -18.89 -8.31 17.87
CA GLU A 84 -18.61 -9.72 17.56
C GLU A 84 -17.94 -9.92 16.19
N LEU A 85 -17.06 -8.99 15.78
CA LEU A 85 -16.54 -8.92 14.41
C LEU A 85 -15.78 -10.18 13.98
N ALA A 86 -15.08 -10.85 14.90
CA ALA A 86 -14.38 -12.10 14.63
C ALA A 86 -15.33 -13.28 14.39
N VAL A 87 -16.50 -13.28 15.06
CA VAL A 87 -17.53 -14.31 14.91
C VAL A 87 -18.38 -14.05 13.66
N LYS A 88 -18.69 -12.77 13.41
CA LYS A 88 -19.39 -12.26 12.24
C LYS A 88 -18.41 -11.82 11.17
N ASP A 89 -17.51 -12.73 10.76
CA ASP A 89 -16.53 -12.48 9.69
C ASP A 89 -17.04 -12.99 8.33
N PRO A 90 -17.73 -12.17 7.51
CA PRO A 90 -18.18 -12.58 6.18
C PRO A 90 -17.01 -12.86 5.24
N LYS A 91 -15.86 -12.22 5.46
CA LYS A 91 -14.67 -12.37 4.61
C LYS A 91 -14.00 -13.71 4.86
N GLY A 92 -13.89 -14.12 6.12
CA GLY A 92 -13.46 -15.45 6.53
C GLY A 92 -14.36 -16.56 5.99
N LYS A 93 -15.69 -16.36 6.02
CA LYS A 93 -16.64 -17.30 5.39
C LYS A 93 -16.43 -17.42 3.88
N GLY A 94 -16.34 -16.28 3.19
CA GLY A 94 -16.07 -16.25 1.75
C GLY A 94 -14.73 -16.89 1.39
N LEU A 95 -13.72 -16.79 2.25
CA LEU A 95 -12.43 -17.45 2.06
C LEU A 95 -12.57 -18.97 2.06
N VAL A 96 -13.26 -19.53 3.06
CA VAL A 96 -13.48 -20.97 3.17
C VAL A 96 -14.25 -21.50 1.96
N GLU A 97 -15.28 -20.77 1.51
CA GLU A 97 -16.06 -21.13 0.31
C GLU A 97 -15.22 -21.10 -0.96
N ALA A 98 -14.42 -20.04 -1.16
CA ALA A 98 -13.54 -19.92 -2.32
C ALA A 98 -12.51 -21.06 -2.36
N VAL A 99 -11.85 -21.35 -1.24
CA VAL A 99 -10.89 -22.45 -1.13
C VAL A 99 -11.57 -23.79 -1.42
N ARG A 100 -12.77 -24.03 -0.85
CA ARG A 100 -13.53 -25.26 -1.10
C ARG A 100 -13.81 -25.43 -2.59
N ASN A 101 -14.30 -24.39 -3.25
CA ASN A 101 -14.60 -24.43 -4.68
C ASN A 101 -13.36 -24.78 -5.52
N ILE A 102 -12.21 -24.18 -5.21
CA ILE A 102 -10.94 -24.45 -5.91
C ILE A 102 -10.51 -25.91 -5.71
N LEU A 103 -10.54 -26.42 -4.48
CA LEU A 103 -10.07 -27.77 -4.16
C LEU A 103 -11.01 -28.86 -4.70
N THR A 104 -12.31 -28.58 -4.84
CA THR A 104 -13.30 -29.53 -5.38
C THR A 104 -13.41 -29.51 -6.90
N ALA A 105 -12.86 -28.49 -7.58
CA ALA A 105 -12.89 -28.41 -9.02
C ALA A 105 -12.10 -29.57 -9.66
N SER A 106 -12.65 -30.15 -10.74
CA SER A 106 -11.95 -31.21 -11.47
C SER A 106 -10.72 -30.64 -12.17
N PRO A 107 -9.54 -31.30 -12.10
CA PRO A 107 -8.36 -30.85 -12.82
C PRO A 107 -8.59 -30.91 -14.33
N ASN A 108 -7.95 -30.00 -15.08
CA ASN A 108 -7.93 -30.10 -16.53
C ASN A 108 -7.08 -31.30 -16.98
N THR A 109 -7.32 -31.76 -18.21
CA THR A 109 -6.60 -32.91 -18.77
C THR A 109 -5.08 -32.68 -18.75
N GLY A 110 -4.36 -33.48 -17.96
CA GLY A 110 -2.90 -33.38 -17.82
C GLY A 110 -2.41 -32.48 -16.68
N GLU A 111 -3.31 -31.80 -15.96
CA GLU A 111 -2.97 -31.01 -14.77
C GLU A 111 -3.19 -31.82 -13.47
N PRO A 112 -2.36 -31.64 -12.43
CA PRO A 112 -2.62 -32.20 -11.11
C PRO A 112 -3.75 -31.44 -10.39
N ARG A 113 -4.18 -31.95 -9.21
CA ARG A 113 -5.11 -31.20 -8.35
C ARG A 113 -4.50 -29.86 -7.94
N ARG A 114 -5.31 -28.79 -8.01
CA ARG A 114 -4.88 -27.44 -7.66
C ARG A 114 -4.73 -27.33 -6.14
N LYS A 115 -3.54 -26.94 -5.70
CA LYS A 115 -3.30 -26.45 -4.34
C LYS A 115 -3.48 -24.94 -4.27
N VAL A 116 -3.76 -24.41 -3.09
CA VAL A 116 -4.04 -22.99 -2.85
C VAL A 116 -2.96 -22.39 -1.96
N VAL A 117 -2.45 -21.22 -2.34
CA VAL A 117 -1.60 -20.39 -1.48
C VAL A 117 -2.35 -19.11 -1.12
N ILE A 118 -2.47 -18.83 0.17
CA ILE A 118 -3.16 -17.68 0.73
C ILE A 118 -2.13 -16.75 1.33
N PHE A 119 -2.10 -15.51 0.84
CA PHE A 119 -1.21 -14.46 1.28
C PHE A 119 -1.93 -13.36 2.04
N SER A 120 -1.30 -12.92 3.13
CA SER A 120 -1.65 -11.70 3.85
C SER A 120 -0.41 -10.85 4.15
N GLU A 121 -0.55 -9.53 4.17
CA GLU A 121 0.49 -8.61 4.60
C GLU A 121 0.80 -8.73 6.10
N TYR A 122 -0.19 -9.10 6.90
CA TYR A 122 -0.13 -9.07 8.37
C TYR A 122 -0.12 -10.46 8.97
N GLN A 123 0.77 -10.68 9.95
CA GLN A 123 0.86 -11.96 10.66
C GLN A 123 -0.40 -12.22 11.51
N ASP A 124 -0.99 -11.18 12.10
CA ASP A 124 -2.20 -11.32 12.92
C ASP A 124 -3.40 -11.81 12.08
N THR A 125 -3.48 -11.39 10.81
CA THR A 125 -4.47 -11.92 9.87
C THR A 125 -4.23 -13.39 9.56
N VAL A 126 -2.98 -13.82 9.38
CA VAL A 126 -2.64 -15.24 9.19
C VAL A 126 -3.08 -16.06 10.41
N ARG A 127 -2.81 -15.56 11.63
CA ARG A 127 -3.24 -16.17 12.89
C ARG A 127 -4.75 -16.24 13.03
N HIS A 128 -5.46 -15.23 12.54
CA HIS A 128 -6.93 -15.19 12.55
C HIS A 128 -7.56 -16.20 11.58
N ILE A 129 -7.06 -16.30 10.34
CA ILE A 129 -7.67 -17.15 9.31
C ILE A 129 -7.22 -18.62 9.35
N ALA A 130 -6.05 -18.91 9.93
CA ALA A 130 -5.52 -20.27 10.01
C ALA A 130 -6.46 -21.25 10.76
N PRO A 131 -6.98 -20.93 11.96
CA PRO A 131 -7.94 -21.79 12.66
C PRO A 131 -9.24 -22.00 11.87
N LEU A 132 -9.72 -20.97 11.16
CA LEU A 132 -10.93 -21.06 10.34
C LEU A 132 -10.75 -22.07 9.19
N LEU A 133 -9.57 -22.03 8.54
CA LEU A 133 -9.23 -22.95 7.47
C LEU A 133 -8.97 -24.37 8.00
N GLU A 134 -8.29 -24.51 9.13
CA GLU A 134 -8.02 -25.82 9.74
C GLU A 134 -9.31 -26.51 10.18
N ALA A 135 -10.27 -25.77 10.74
CA ALA A 135 -11.60 -26.29 11.07
C ALA A 135 -12.37 -26.76 9.81
N ALA A 136 -12.22 -26.06 8.70
CA ALA A 136 -12.88 -26.39 7.44
C ALA A 136 -12.17 -27.49 6.62
N PHE A 137 -10.85 -27.60 6.77
CA PHE A 137 -9.99 -28.53 6.04
C PHE A 137 -8.98 -29.23 6.98
N PRO A 138 -9.45 -30.09 7.91
CA PRO A 138 -8.61 -30.64 8.97
C PRO A 138 -7.40 -31.42 8.43
N GLY A 139 -6.21 -31.09 8.92
CA GLY A 139 -4.95 -31.74 8.55
C GLY A 139 -4.45 -31.43 7.14
N ARG A 140 -5.05 -30.46 6.43
CA ARG A 140 -4.68 -30.09 5.04
C ARG A 140 -4.08 -28.68 4.93
N VAL A 141 -3.98 -27.95 6.03
CA VAL A 141 -3.48 -26.57 6.05
C VAL A 141 -2.06 -26.53 6.61
N LEU A 142 -1.14 -25.96 5.82
CA LEU A 142 0.20 -25.62 6.25
C LEU A 142 0.26 -24.12 6.54
N VAL A 143 0.68 -23.75 7.76
CA VAL A 143 0.70 -22.35 8.20
C VAL A 143 2.14 -21.91 8.43
N ALA A 144 2.55 -20.84 7.76
CA ALA A 144 3.84 -20.20 7.97
C ALA A 144 3.69 -19.16 9.09
N GLU A 145 3.91 -19.56 10.33
CA GLU A 145 3.84 -18.68 11.50
C GLU A 145 5.11 -18.77 12.37
N GLY A 146 5.59 -17.62 12.86
CA GLY A 146 6.65 -17.57 13.87
C GLY A 146 8.02 -18.04 13.36
N THR A 147 8.75 -18.77 14.21
CA THR A 147 10.08 -19.29 13.88
C THR A 147 9.95 -20.60 13.13
N LEU A 148 10.25 -20.58 11.83
CA LEU A 148 10.12 -21.75 10.96
C LEU A 148 11.34 -22.66 11.07
N GLY A 149 11.10 -23.89 11.54
CA GLY A 149 12.12 -24.94 11.62
C GLY A 149 12.32 -25.66 10.29
N LYS A 150 13.34 -26.54 10.25
CA LYS A 150 13.65 -27.37 9.08
C LYS A 150 12.45 -28.22 8.63
N GLY A 151 11.70 -28.79 9.57
CA GLY A 151 10.51 -29.60 9.28
C GLY A 151 9.46 -28.86 8.45
N PHE A 152 9.19 -27.59 8.76
CA PHE A 152 8.27 -26.77 7.97
C PHE A 152 8.72 -26.62 6.51
N PHE A 153 10.00 -26.35 6.28
CA PHE A 153 10.52 -26.20 4.92
C PHE A 153 10.54 -27.53 4.17
N ASP A 154 10.82 -28.63 4.86
CA ASP A 154 10.73 -29.98 4.28
C ASP A 154 9.27 -30.30 3.87
N ASP A 155 8.29 -29.96 4.72
CA ASP A 155 6.86 -30.06 4.40
C ASP A 155 6.45 -29.15 3.23
N LEU A 156 6.89 -27.89 3.26
CA LEU A 156 6.59 -26.89 2.24
C LEU A 156 7.11 -27.33 0.86
N LEU A 157 8.38 -27.70 0.77
CA LEU A 157 9.02 -28.08 -0.50
C LEU A 157 8.44 -29.39 -1.03
N ALA A 158 8.25 -30.39 -0.17
CA ALA A 158 7.65 -31.66 -0.58
C ALA A 158 6.23 -31.49 -1.15
N ASN A 159 5.45 -30.52 -0.64
CA ASN A 159 4.05 -30.35 -1.03
C ASN A 159 3.82 -29.30 -2.13
N PHE A 160 4.63 -28.22 -2.18
CA PHE A 160 4.35 -27.06 -3.04
C PHE A 160 5.41 -26.78 -4.12
N ASP A 161 6.58 -27.42 -4.09
CA ASP A 161 7.65 -27.23 -5.08
C ASP A 161 7.70 -28.38 -6.09
N ALA A 162 7.46 -28.09 -7.37
CA ALA A 162 7.50 -29.08 -8.44
C ALA A 162 8.93 -29.45 -8.86
N SER A 163 9.93 -28.66 -8.46
CA SER A 163 11.35 -28.98 -8.66
C SER A 163 11.90 -29.92 -7.59
N HIS A 164 11.14 -30.18 -6.53
CA HIS A 164 11.49 -31.18 -5.53
C HIS A 164 11.47 -32.59 -6.16
N PRO A 165 12.39 -33.51 -5.80
CA PRO A 165 12.45 -34.85 -6.39
C PRO A 165 11.10 -35.56 -6.33
N ALA A 166 10.65 -36.15 -7.45
CA ALA A 166 9.30 -36.70 -7.58
C ALA A 166 9.01 -37.77 -6.52
N GLU A 167 10.00 -38.58 -6.17
CA GLU A 167 9.94 -39.60 -5.12
C GLU A 167 9.82 -39.04 -3.69
N SER A 168 10.15 -37.75 -3.50
CA SER A 168 10.06 -37.03 -2.22
C SER A 168 8.89 -36.06 -2.18
N GLN A 169 8.16 -35.89 -3.30
CA GLN A 169 6.96 -35.08 -3.34
C GLN A 169 5.83 -35.76 -2.54
N ARG A 170 5.13 -34.96 -1.74
CA ARG A 170 4.00 -35.39 -0.91
C ARG A 170 2.75 -34.60 -1.26
N ASP A 171 1.61 -35.09 -0.79
CA ASP A 171 0.30 -34.44 -0.91
C ASP A 171 -0.42 -34.41 0.45
N ASP A 172 0.34 -34.10 1.50
CA ASP A 172 -0.13 -33.97 2.88
C ASP A 172 -0.95 -32.68 3.07
N PHE A 173 -0.56 -31.61 2.37
CA PHE A 173 -1.17 -30.29 2.49
C PHE A 173 -1.70 -29.77 1.14
N ASP A 174 -2.87 -29.14 1.16
CA ASP A 174 -3.51 -28.53 -0.01
C ASP A 174 -3.55 -27.01 0.06
N ILE A 175 -3.44 -26.45 1.27
CA ILE A 175 -3.55 -25.02 1.54
C ILE A 175 -2.28 -24.57 2.25
N LEU A 176 -1.63 -23.53 1.72
CA LEU A 176 -0.56 -22.82 2.41
C LEU A 176 -1.05 -21.44 2.82
N VAL A 177 -0.93 -21.08 4.09
CA VAL A 177 -1.24 -19.72 4.58
C VAL A 177 0.07 -19.07 5.03
N ALA A 178 0.43 -17.93 4.43
CA ALA A 178 1.69 -17.28 4.72
C ALA A 178 1.65 -15.76 4.57
N THR A 179 2.60 -15.09 5.22
CA THR A 179 2.94 -13.71 4.90
C THR A 179 3.94 -13.65 3.76
N ASP A 180 4.03 -12.48 3.09
CA ASP A 180 5.02 -12.26 2.03
C ASP A 180 6.44 -12.61 2.50
N LYS A 181 6.83 -12.18 3.71
CA LYS A 181 8.18 -12.38 4.25
C LYS A 181 8.57 -13.85 4.36
N LEU A 182 7.62 -14.73 4.69
CA LEU A 182 7.88 -16.15 4.91
C LEU A 182 7.83 -16.96 3.60
N SER A 183 7.34 -16.35 2.52
CA SER A 183 7.26 -16.95 1.19
C SER A 183 8.31 -16.42 0.20
N GLU A 184 9.16 -15.48 0.63
CA GLU A 184 10.26 -14.98 -0.19
C GLU A 184 11.32 -16.07 -0.39
N GLY A 185 11.63 -16.39 -1.65
CA GLY A 185 12.72 -17.31 -2.00
C GLY A 185 12.33 -18.79 -2.12
N VAL A 186 11.07 -19.15 -1.85
CA VAL A 186 10.55 -20.52 -2.06
C VAL A 186 9.80 -20.65 -3.39
N ASN A 187 9.74 -21.87 -3.91
CA ASN A 187 8.98 -22.18 -5.12
C ASN A 187 7.66 -22.82 -4.71
N LEU A 188 6.57 -22.30 -5.28
CA LEU A 188 5.21 -22.70 -4.94
C LEU A 188 4.45 -23.14 -6.20
N ASN A 189 5.18 -23.60 -7.23
CA ASN A 189 4.63 -23.88 -8.57
C ASN A 189 3.70 -25.09 -8.65
N ARG A 190 3.58 -25.92 -7.59
CA ARG A 190 2.47 -26.91 -7.46
C ARG A 190 1.16 -26.28 -6.98
N ALA A 191 1.16 -25.00 -6.61
CA ALA A 191 -0.06 -24.25 -6.38
C ALA A 191 -0.70 -23.83 -7.71
N GLY A 192 -1.97 -24.17 -7.88
CA GLY A 192 -2.74 -23.77 -9.06
C GLY A 192 -3.54 -22.49 -8.84
N ALA A 193 -3.62 -22.01 -7.59
CA ALA A 193 -4.37 -20.83 -7.22
C ALA A 193 -3.66 -20.02 -6.12
N VAL A 194 -3.77 -18.69 -6.23
CA VAL A 194 -3.31 -17.71 -5.26
C VAL A 194 -4.49 -16.94 -4.75
N ILE A 195 -4.60 -16.82 -3.43
CA ILE A 195 -5.55 -15.94 -2.79
C ILE A 195 -4.77 -14.82 -2.09
N ASN A 196 -4.98 -13.59 -2.52
CA ASN A 196 -4.56 -12.41 -1.79
C ASN A 196 -5.69 -12.04 -0.83
N TYR A 197 -5.55 -12.43 0.44
CA TYR A 197 -6.55 -12.12 1.47
C TYR A 197 -6.64 -10.61 1.73
N ASP A 198 -5.50 -9.93 1.63
CA ASP A 198 -5.40 -8.48 1.51
C ASP A 198 -4.50 -8.11 0.33
N ILE A 199 -4.83 -6.97 -0.29
CA ILE A 199 -4.05 -6.46 -1.43
C ILE A 199 -2.97 -5.53 -0.92
N PRO A 200 -1.69 -5.86 -1.14
CA PRO A 200 -0.59 -5.02 -0.70
C PRO A 200 -0.63 -3.68 -1.44
N TRP A 201 -0.15 -2.63 -0.76
CA TRP A 201 -0.05 -1.28 -1.35
C TRP A 201 0.93 -1.19 -2.53
N ASN A 202 1.90 -2.11 -2.59
CA ASN A 202 2.84 -2.18 -3.70
C ASN A 202 2.40 -3.29 -4.68
N PRO A 203 1.99 -2.96 -5.92
CA PRO A 203 1.55 -3.95 -6.92
C PRO A 203 2.66 -4.96 -7.28
N THR A 204 3.92 -4.55 -7.14
CA THR A 204 5.08 -5.44 -7.35
C THR A 204 5.04 -6.66 -6.44
N ARG A 205 4.46 -6.55 -5.22
CA ARG A 205 4.32 -7.70 -4.31
C ARG A 205 3.40 -8.77 -4.87
N VAL A 206 2.29 -8.38 -5.52
CA VAL A 206 1.39 -9.34 -6.17
C VAL A 206 2.11 -10.07 -7.31
N ILE A 207 2.90 -9.35 -8.12
CA ILE A 207 3.70 -9.97 -9.18
C ILE A 207 4.75 -10.91 -8.62
N GLN A 208 5.41 -10.53 -7.52
CA GLN A 208 6.39 -11.38 -6.86
C GLN A 208 5.73 -12.66 -6.32
N ARG A 209 4.54 -12.57 -5.70
CA ARG A 209 3.74 -13.74 -5.28
C ARG A 209 3.49 -14.68 -6.46
N LEU A 210 3.04 -14.12 -7.58
CA LEU A 210 2.77 -14.89 -8.81
C LEU A 210 4.04 -15.50 -9.41
N GLY A 211 5.16 -14.78 -9.39
CA GLY A 211 6.45 -15.29 -9.87
C GLY A 211 7.02 -16.45 -9.04
N ARG A 212 6.52 -16.68 -7.81
CA ARG A 212 6.85 -17.89 -7.03
C ARG A 212 6.14 -19.13 -7.55
N ILE A 213 5.05 -18.95 -8.28
CA ILE A 213 4.17 -20.02 -8.73
C ILE A 213 4.31 -20.21 -10.24
N ASN A 214 4.28 -19.12 -11.01
CA ASN A 214 4.52 -19.14 -12.45
C ASN A 214 6.02 -19.02 -12.74
N ARG A 215 6.69 -20.15 -12.98
CA ARG A 215 8.08 -20.16 -13.46
C ARG A 215 8.16 -20.50 -14.94
N ILE A 216 8.87 -19.66 -15.68
CA ILE A 216 9.00 -19.68 -17.15
C ILE A 216 9.49 -21.04 -17.70
N GLY A 217 10.17 -21.87 -16.90
CA GLY A 217 10.68 -23.19 -17.31
C GLY A 217 10.02 -24.42 -16.66
N GLN A 218 9.03 -24.26 -15.77
CA GLN A 218 8.40 -25.36 -15.03
C GLN A 218 6.91 -25.09 -14.82
N ARG A 219 6.16 -25.00 -15.91
CA ARG A 219 4.70 -24.78 -15.87
C ARG A 219 4.00 -26.09 -15.51
N VAL A 220 3.35 -26.10 -14.34
CA VAL A 220 2.52 -27.22 -13.86
C VAL A 220 1.07 -27.07 -14.31
N PHE A 221 0.62 -25.83 -14.50
CA PHE A 221 -0.73 -25.47 -14.92
C PHE A 221 -0.66 -24.57 -16.15
N GLU A 222 -1.59 -24.74 -17.08
CA GLU A 222 -1.75 -23.87 -18.25
C GLU A 222 -2.26 -22.48 -17.85
N ALA A 223 -3.15 -22.44 -16.85
CA ALA A 223 -3.67 -21.21 -16.26
C ALA A 223 -3.50 -21.23 -14.74
N LEU A 224 -3.13 -20.08 -14.16
CA LEU A 224 -3.10 -19.86 -12.72
C LEU A 224 -4.27 -18.97 -12.32
N TYR A 225 -4.92 -19.30 -11.21
CA TYR A 225 -6.04 -18.51 -10.70
C TYR A 225 -5.59 -17.56 -9.61
N ILE A 226 -6.07 -16.32 -9.67
CA ILE A 226 -5.71 -15.25 -8.74
C ILE A 226 -6.99 -14.70 -8.15
N TYR A 227 -7.19 -14.92 -6.87
CA TYR A 227 -8.32 -14.41 -6.11
C TYR A 227 -7.84 -13.23 -5.28
N ASN A 228 -8.57 -12.13 -5.32
CA ASN A 228 -8.28 -10.94 -4.53
C ASN A 228 -9.49 -10.64 -3.65
N PHE A 229 -9.28 -10.65 -2.33
CA PHE A 229 -10.34 -10.37 -1.37
C PHE A 229 -10.37 -8.88 -1.03
N PHE A 230 -11.59 -8.36 -0.93
CA PHE A 230 -11.86 -6.97 -0.57
C PHE A 230 -12.68 -6.91 0.72
N PRO A 231 -12.57 -5.83 1.52
CA PRO A 231 -13.47 -5.58 2.64
C PRO A 231 -14.93 -5.47 2.19
N THR A 232 -15.87 -5.74 3.10
CA THR A 232 -17.30 -5.53 2.90
C THR A 232 -17.68 -4.05 2.96
N GLU A 233 -18.79 -3.68 2.32
CA GLU A 233 -19.20 -2.29 2.09
C GLU A 233 -19.46 -1.48 3.38
N GLN A 234 -19.97 -2.11 4.45
CA GLN A 234 -20.31 -1.43 5.71
C GLN A 234 -19.12 -0.73 6.39
N GLY A 235 -17.88 -1.08 6.06
CA GLY A 235 -16.67 -0.36 6.51
C GLY A 235 -15.93 0.38 5.39
N ALA A 236 -16.38 0.24 4.15
CA ALA A 236 -15.66 0.72 2.98
C ALA A 236 -15.83 2.21 2.73
N GLU A 237 -17.02 2.75 3.02
CA GLU A 237 -17.36 4.17 2.90
C GLU A 237 -16.56 5.05 3.88
N ILE A 238 -16.26 4.53 5.08
CA ILE A 238 -15.55 5.27 6.14
C ILE A 238 -14.05 5.42 5.82
N VAL A 239 -13.46 4.45 5.09
CA VAL A 239 -11.98 4.35 4.92
C VAL A 239 -11.53 4.58 3.46
N LYS A 240 -12.43 5.00 2.55
CA LYS A 240 -12.14 5.08 1.10
C LYS A 240 -11.56 3.79 0.53
N SER A 241 -11.89 2.65 1.14
CA SER A 241 -11.22 1.38 0.83
C SER A 241 -11.53 0.89 -0.59
N ARG A 242 -12.66 1.31 -1.17
CA ARG A 242 -13.06 1.08 -2.57
C ARG A 242 -12.17 1.85 -3.56
N GLU A 243 -11.81 3.10 -3.27
CA GLU A 243 -10.88 3.89 -4.08
C GLU A 243 -9.48 3.27 -4.05
N ILE A 244 -9.04 2.88 -2.86
CA ILE A 244 -7.76 2.20 -2.64
C ILE A 244 -7.72 0.86 -3.38
N ALA A 245 -8.81 0.10 -3.31
CA ALA A 245 -8.98 -1.17 -4.02
C ALA A 245 -8.93 -1.00 -5.55
N ALA A 246 -9.66 -0.03 -6.08
CA ALA A 246 -9.69 0.27 -7.51
C ALA A 246 -8.32 0.74 -8.03
N GLN A 247 -7.65 1.62 -7.29
CA GLN A 247 -6.29 2.07 -7.61
C GLN A 247 -5.29 0.91 -7.56
N LYS A 248 -5.35 0.06 -6.53
CA LYS A 248 -4.49 -1.13 -6.42
C LYS A 248 -4.74 -2.09 -7.59
N MET A 249 -5.98 -2.31 -7.98
CA MET A 249 -6.32 -3.20 -9.09
C MET A 249 -5.84 -2.63 -10.43
N PHE A 250 -6.01 -1.32 -10.66
CA PHE A 250 -5.49 -0.63 -11.84
C PHE A 250 -3.96 -0.74 -11.95
N LEU A 251 -3.26 -0.58 -10.82
CA LEU A 251 -1.81 -0.76 -10.75
C LEU A 251 -1.39 -2.20 -11.05
N ILE A 252 -2.09 -3.20 -10.50
CA ILE A 252 -1.83 -4.61 -10.77
C ILE A 252 -2.04 -4.92 -12.26
N HIS A 253 -3.13 -4.45 -12.86
CA HIS A 253 -3.45 -4.64 -14.28
C HIS A 253 -2.39 -4.03 -15.21
N ASN A 254 -2.00 -2.77 -14.99
CA ASN A 254 -0.97 -2.12 -15.80
C ASN A 254 0.40 -2.80 -15.67
N THR A 255 0.68 -3.41 -14.52
CA THR A 255 1.98 -4.03 -14.27
C THR A 255 2.04 -5.49 -14.76
N LEU A 256 0.89 -6.20 -14.82
CA LEU A 256 0.78 -7.58 -15.34
C LEU A 256 0.63 -7.64 -16.87
N GLY A 257 0.09 -6.61 -17.52
CA GLY A 257 -0.13 -6.57 -18.98
C GLY A 257 -1.44 -7.25 -19.42
N GLU A 258 -1.82 -7.05 -20.69
CA GLU A 258 -3.11 -7.50 -21.27
C GLU A 258 -3.28 -9.03 -21.34
N ASP A 259 -2.20 -9.81 -21.22
CA ASP A 259 -2.20 -11.27 -21.38
C ASP A 259 -2.64 -12.04 -20.11
N ALA A 260 -2.81 -11.37 -18.96
CA ALA A 260 -3.31 -12.00 -17.75
C ALA A 260 -4.83 -12.14 -17.80
N LYS A 261 -5.34 -13.35 -18.08
CA LYS A 261 -6.77 -13.67 -17.93
C LYS A 261 -7.12 -13.79 -16.44
N ILE A 262 -7.68 -12.73 -15.87
CA ILE A 262 -7.92 -12.63 -14.42
C ILE A 262 -9.15 -13.47 -13.96
N PHE A 263 -10.01 -13.98 -14.86
CA PHE A 263 -11.24 -14.74 -14.51
C PHE A 263 -11.50 -16.00 -15.38
N ALA A 264 -12.50 -16.79 -14.94
CA ALA A 264 -12.75 -18.21 -15.25
C ALA A 264 -12.62 -18.65 -16.73
N PRO A 265 -12.15 -19.90 -16.98
CA PRO A 265 -11.72 -20.39 -18.31
C PRO A 265 -12.80 -20.49 -19.39
N GLU A 266 -14.08 -20.31 -19.08
CA GLU A 266 -15.19 -20.58 -20.00
C GLU A 266 -15.89 -19.33 -20.56
N GLU A 267 -15.57 -18.13 -20.05
CA GLU A 267 -16.07 -16.90 -20.67
C GLU A 267 -15.00 -16.36 -21.63
N THR A 268 -15.40 -15.99 -22.84
CA THR A 268 -14.69 -14.98 -23.63
C THR A 268 -15.35 -13.62 -23.41
N PRO A 269 -15.04 -12.85 -22.35
CA PRO A 269 -15.58 -11.52 -22.20
C PRO A 269 -14.50 -10.49 -22.57
N THR A 270 -14.92 -9.43 -23.24
CA THR A 270 -14.10 -8.24 -23.41
C THR A 270 -13.95 -7.51 -22.05
N PRO A 271 -12.91 -6.67 -21.86
CA PRO A 271 -12.72 -5.85 -20.66
C PRO A 271 -13.96 -5.04 -20.21
N ALA A 272 -14.95 -4.84 -21.09
CA ALA A 272 -16.22 -4.16 -20.84
C ALA A 272 -17.23 -4.97 -20.01
N GLU A 273 -17.29 -6.30 -20.15
CA GLU A 273 -18.15 -7.15 -19.28
C GLU A 273 -17.50 -7.40 -17.91
N LEU A 274 -16.16 -7.32 -17.87
CA LEU A 274 -15.30 -7.41 -16.69
C LEU A 274 -15.61 -6.33 -15.65
N PHE A 275 -15.99 -5.14 -16.11
CA PHE A 275 -16.34 -3.99 -15.27
C PHE A 275 -17.79 -4.03 -14.77
N LYS A 276 -18.69 -4.68 -15.54
CA LYS A 276 -20.13 -4.85 -15.24
C LYS A 276 -20.39 -5.70 -13.99
N ARG A 277 -19.55 -6.71 -13.70
CA ARG A 277 -19.76 -7.62 -12.55
C ARG A 277 -19.20 -7.10 -11.23
N ILE A 278 -18.10 -6.32 -11.26
CA ILE A 278 -17.46 -5.79 -10.04
C ILE A 278 -18.23 -4.60 -9.44
N ASN A 279 -18.98 -3.88 -10.27
CA ASN A 279 -19.88 -2.79 -9.82
C ASN A 279 -21.35 -3.21 -9.80
N ARG A 280 -21.62 -4.52 -9.77
CA ARG A 280 -22.99 -5.03 -9.74
C ARG A 280 -23.51 -5.04 -8.31
N ASN A 281 -24.35 -4.07 -7.99
CA ASN A 281 -25.35 -4.21 -6.95
C ASN A 281 -26.44 -5.19 -7.46
N PRO A 282 -26.89 -6.21 -6.72
CA PRO A 282 -27.96 -7.11 -7.16
C PRO A 282 -29.34 -6.42 -7.29
N GLU A 283 -29.50 -5.22 -6.74
CA GLU A 283 -30.79 -4.54 -6.60
C GLU A 283 -30.88 -3.13 -7.25
N GLU A 284 -29.84 -2.64 -7.93
CA GLU A 284 -29.89 -1.31 -8.58
C GLU A 284 -29.81 -1.42 -10.11
N GLU A 285 -30.78 -0.79 -10.79
CA GLU A 285 -30.77 -0.58 -12.23
C GLU A 285 -29.57 0.27 -12.65
N GLU A 286 -28.73 -0.35 -13.48
CA GLU A 286 -27.74 0.19 -14.43
C GLU A 286 -27.21 1.62 -14.23
N GLU A 287 -25.99 1.74 -13.68
CA GLU A 287 -25.06 2.78 -14.11
C GLU A 287 -23.79 2.20 -14.72
N GLU A 288 -23.40 2.75 -15.86
CA GLU A 288 -22.20 2.42 -16.59
C GLU A 288 -20.96 2.90 -15.83
N SER A 289 -19.90 2.12 -15.81
CA SER A 289 -18.73 2.57 -15.08
C SER A 289 -17.95 3.70 -15.73
N LEU A 290 -17.40 4.58 -14.90
CA LEU A 290 -16.45 5.65 -15.26
C LEU A 290 -15.45 5.28 -16.37
N LEU A 291 -14.65 4.21 -16.20
CA LEU A 291 -13.61 3.84 -17.18
C LEU A 291 -14.20 3.37 -18.51
N THR A 292 -15.36 2.73 -18.48
CA THR A 292 -16.11 2.32 -19.68
C THR A 292 -16.66 3.54 -20.40
N THR A 293 -17.25 4.48 -19.67
CA THR A 293 -17.73 5.77 -20.20
C THR A 293 -16.57 6.56 -20.82
N ILE A 294 -15.43 6.71 -20.13
CA ILE A 294 -14.24 7.38 -20.66
C ILE A 294 -13.73 6.69 -21.93
N ARG A 295 -13.61 5.36 -21.95
CA ARG A 295 -13.12 4.64 -23.14
C ARG A 295 -14.09 4.74 -24.31
N LYS A 296 -15.39 4.63 -24.07
CA LYS A 296 -16.42 4.83 -25.10
C LYS A 296 -16.35 6.23 -25.67
N GLU A 297 -16.24 7.25 -24.82
CA GLU A 297 -16.08 8.64 -25.25
C GLU A 297 -14.77 8.84 -26.03
N PHE A 298 -13.65 8.30 -25.55
CA PHE A 298 -12.37 8.37 -26.24
C PHE A 298 -12.42 7.72 -27.63
N PHE A 299 -12.99 6.52 -27.76
CA PHE A 299 -13.10 5.84 -29.05
C PHE A 299 -14.13 6.50 -29.97
N ALA A 300 -15.21 7.07 -29.43
CA ALA A 300 -16.14 7.89 -30.20
C ALA A 300 -15.43 9.12 -30.77
N ILE A 301 -14.64 9.83 -29.96
CA ILE A 301 -13.80 10.96 -30.40
C ILE A 301 -12.76 10.49 -31.42
N TYR A 302 -12.09 9.36 -31.21
CA TYR A 302 -11.12 8.81 -32.16
C TYR A 302 -11.75 8.47 -33.51
N GLY A 303 -12.95 7.90 -33.51
CA GLY A 303 -13.68 7.56 -34.73
C GLY A 303 -14.14 8.79 -35.51
N GLN A 304 -14.57 9.84 -34.82
CA GLN A 304 -15.08 11.07 -35.44
C GLN A 304 -13.97 12.08 -35.79
N TYR A 305 -12.92 12.15 -34.95
CA TYR A 305 -11.82 13.12 -35.02
C TYR A 305 -10.45 12.42 -34.84
N PRO A 306 -10.07 11.52 -35.76
CA PRO A 306 -8.83 10.74 -35.62
C PRO A 306 -7.57 11.61 -35.60
N ASP A 307 -7.58 12.74 -36.32
CA ASP A 307 -6.45 13.66 -36.39
C ASP A 307 -6.23 14.41 -35.07
N LEU A 308 -7.31 14.67 -34.30
CA LEU A 308 -7.22 15.26 -32.96
C LEU A 308 -6.42 14.36 -32.02
N VAL A 309 -6.73 13.06 -32.03
CA VAL A 309 -6.06 12.08 -31.16
C VAL A 309 -4.62 11.84 -31.59
N ARG A 310 -4.35 11.78 -32.90
CA ARG A 310 -2.97 11.70 -33.42
C ARG A 310 -2.14 12.92 -33.03
N GLY A 311 -2.74 14.11 -33.02
CA GLY A 311 -2.09 15.35 -32.61
C GLY A 311 -1.82 15.48 -31.11
N LEU A 312 -2.33 14.59 -30.26
CA LEU A 312 -2.06 14.61 -28.82
C LEU A 312 -0.58 14.36 -28.49
N ALA A 313 0.14 13.62 -29.36
CA ALA A 313 1.57 13.34 -29.17
C ALA A 313 2.43 14.62 -29.20
N ASP A 314 2.02 15.61 -29.99
CA ASP A 314 2.71 16.89 -30.14
C ASP A 314 2.11 18.00 -29.26
N TYR A 315 1.11 17.67 -28.43
CA TYR A 315 0.40 18.65 -27.62
C TYR A 315 1.26 19.11 -26.43
N PRO A 316 1.26 20.41 -26.08
CA PRO A 316 2.06 20.91 -24.98
C PRO A 316 1.59 20.31 -23.65
N ALA A 317 2.56 19.95 -22.80
CA ALA A 317 2.29 19.39 -21.48
C ALA A 317 1.53 20.33 -20.54
N ARG A 318 1.62 21.65 -20.78
CA ARG A 318 0.98 22.66 -19.94
C ARG A 318 -0.05 23.42 -20.75
N VAL A 319 -1.31 23.13 -20.50
CA VAL A 319 -2.46 23.68 -21.23
C VAL A 319 -3.29 24.52 -20.27
N LYS A 320 -3.70 25.70 -20.73
CA LYS A 320 -4.66 26.56 -20.02
C LYS A 320 -5.73 26.97 -21.00
N THR A 321 -6.97 26.69 -20.68
CA THR A 321 -8.11 27.01 -21.52
C THR A 321 -9.27 27.51 -20.68
N ALA A 322 -10.19 28.23 -21.29
CA ALA A 322 -11.43 28.67 -20.69
C ALA A 322 -12.61 28.39 -21.63
N LYS A 323 -13.78 28.13 -21.04
CA LYS A 323 -15.06 28.02 -21.74
C LYS A 323 -16.16 28.69 -20.91
N LEU A 324 -17.27 29.04 -21.55
CA LEU A 324 -18.49 29.43 -20.84
C LEU A 324 -19.14 28.22 -20.17
N ALA A 325 -19.69 28.44 -18.98
CA ALA A 325 -20.40 27.46 -18.16
C ALA A 325 -21.43 28.16 -17.26
N ASP A 326 -22.11 27.39 -16.40
CA ASP A 326 -23.12 27.90 -15.47
C ASP A 326 -22.50 28.61 -14.25
N ASP A 327 -21.29 28.20 -13.86
CA ASP A 327 -20.58 28.67 -12.67
C ASP A 327 -19.12 29.03 -12.97
N ASN A 328 -18.58 29.95 -12.16
CA ASN A 328 -17.18 30.36 -12.20
C ASN A 328 -16.31 29.32 -11.49
N GLN A 329 -15.64 28.44 -12.22
CA GLN A 329 -14.83 27.38 -11.61
C GLN A 329 -13.47 27.25 -12.27
N LEU A 330 -12.47 26.79 -11.52
CA LEU A 330 -11.19 26.39 -12.08
C LEU A 330 -10.90 24.93 -11.72
N LEU A 331 -10.67 24.11 -12.74
CA LEU A 331 -10.20 22.73 -12.58
C LEU A 331 -8.74 22.64 -13.03
N VAL A 332 -7.88 22.06 -12.18
CA VAL A 332 -6.45 21.85 -12.49
C VAL A 332 -6.10 20.38 -12.31
N PHE A 333 -5.71 19.75 -13.40
CA PHE A 333 -5.21 18.39 -13.46
C PHE A 333 -3.69 18.45 -13.41
N ARG A 334 -3.08 17.77 -12.44
CA ARG A 334 -1.63 17.69 -12.27
C ARG A 334 -1.21 16.24 -12.29
N ARG A 335 -0.34 15.89 -13.22
CA ARG A 335 0.29 14.58 -13.23
C ARG A 335 1.70 14.65 -12.64
N LYS A 336 1.95 13.87 -11.59
CA LYS A 336 3.27 13.72 -10.97
C LYS A 336 3.66 12.23 -11.01
N GLY A 337 4.54 11.86 -11.93
CA GLY A 337 4.84 10.46 -12.23
C GLY A 337 3.60 9.70 -12.73
N LEU A 338 3.22 8.63 -12.01
CA LEU A 338 2.03 7.82 -12.31
C LEU A 338 0.75 8.32 -11.62
N GLN A 339 0.85 9.32 -10.75
CA GLN A 339 -0.29 9.84 -9.98
C GLN A 339 -0.95 11.03 -10.71
N LEU A 340 -2.28 11.01 -10.77
CA LEU A 340 -3.11 12.11 -11.27
C LEU A 340 -3.81 12.77 -10.09
N PHE A 341 -3.60 14.07 -9.95
CA PHE A 341 -4.22 14.91 -8.94
C PHE A 341 -5.14 15.92 -9.61
N ILE A 342 -6.38 16.04 -9.15
CA ILE A 342 -7.36 16.99 -9.70
C ILE A 342 -7.81 17.88 -8.56
N HIS A 343 -7.74 19.18 -8.79
CA HIS A 343 -8.09 20.19 -7.80
C HIS A 343 -9.08 21.16 -8.43
N GLN A 344 -10.07 21.57 -7.65
CA GLN A 344 -11.09 22.52 -8.05
C GLN A 344 -11.05 23.76 -7.15
N VAL A 345 -11.26 24.92 -7.77
CA VAL A 345 -11.75 26.13 -7.10
C VAL A 345 -13.23 26.29 -7.51
N PRO A 346 -14.19 26.07 -6.59
CA PRO A 346 -15.62 26.07 -6.90
C PRO A 346 -16.20 27.43 -7.27
N ASP A 347 -15.60 28.51 -6.77
CA ASP A 347 -15.90 29.88 -7.16
C ASP A 347 -14.60 30.67 -7.35
N THR A 348 -14.26 31.01 -8.60
CA THR A 348 -13.06 31.82 -8.87
C THR A 348 -13.24 33.30 -8.50
N SER A 349 -14.47 33.77 -8.31
CA SER A 349 -14.76 35.16 -7.94
C SER A 349 -14.52 35.49 -6.47
N ASP A 350 -14.37 34.46 -5.62
CA ASP A 350 -14.08 34.62 -4.20
C ASP A 350 -12.73 35.34 -3.96
N GLU A 351 -12.72 36.28 -3.00
CA GLU A 351 -11.50 36.99 -2.59
C GLU A 351 -10.41 36.04 -2.06
N LYS A 352 -10.81 34.88 -1.54
CA LYS A 352 -9.93 33.81 -1.06
C LYS A 352 -10.33 32.47 -1.69
N PRO A 353 -9.73 32.09 -2.83
CA PRO A 353 -10.05 30.84 -3.51
C PRO A 353 -9.85 29.63 -2.60
N ALA A 354 -10.94 28.91 -2.32
CA ALA A 354 -10.89 27.64 -1.61
C ALA A 354 -10.54 26.52 -2.60
N VAL A 355 -9.50 25.74 -2.27
CA VAL A 355 -9.04 24.64 -3.12
C VAL A 355 -9.50 23.32 -2.54
N HIS A 356 -10.19 22.54 -3.35
CA HIS A 356 -10.70 21.21 -2.99
C HIS A 356 -10.12 20.14 -3.91
N PRO A 357 -9.68 18.98 -3.39
CA PRO A 357 -9.38 17.83 -4.23
C PRO A 357 -10.69 17.32 -4.85
N LEU A 358 -10.63 16.86 -6.09
CA LEU A 358 -11.77 16.37 -6.85
C LEU A 358 -11.45 14.99 -7.44
N LEU A 359 -12.44 14.09 -7.52
CA LEU A 359 -12.28 12.83 -8.23
C LEU A 359 -12.38 13.03 -9.74
N LEU A 360 -11.82 12.11 -10.53
CA LEU A 360 -11.90 12.18 -11.99
C LEU A 360 -13.36 12.13 -12.47
N GLU A 361 -14.19 11.31 -11.83
CA GLU A 361 -15.62 11.18 -12.12
C GLU A 361 -16.38 12.48 -11.95
N GLU A 362 -16.15 13.17 -10.86
CA GLU A 362 -16.75 14.47 -10.56
C GLU A 362 -16.23 15.57 -11.50
N ALA A 363 -14.98 15.45 -11.97
CA ALA A 363 -14.36 16.42 -12.86
C ALA A 363 -14.84 16.32 -14.32
N LEU A 364 -15.22 15.13 -14.79
CA LEU A 364 -15.56 14.88 -16.20
C LEU A 364 -16.75 15.73 -16.70
N PRO A 365 -17.90 15.79 -16.00
CA PRO A 365 -19.02 16.65 -16.41
C PRO A 365 -18.61 18.13 -16.49
N LEU A 366 -17.75 18.57 -15.57
CA LEU A 366 -17.34 19.97 -15.46
C LEU A 366 -16.45 20.43 -16.62
N ILE A 367 -15.60 19.54 -17.16
CA ILE A 367 -14.72 19.87 -18.30
C ILE A 367 -15.37 19.61 -19.67
N ARG A 368 -16.42 18.78 -19.74
CA ARG A 368 -17.06 18.37 -20.98
C ARG A 368 -17.51 19.55 -21.85
N CYS A 369 -17.19 19.53 -23.14
CA CYS A 369 -17.63 20.54 -24.11
C CYS A 369 -17.99 19.89 -25.44
N ARG A 370 -18.73 20.63 -26.28
CA ARG A 370 -18.99 20.23 -27.66
C ARG A 370 -17.86 20.72 -28.57
N PRO A 371 -17.58 20.07 -29.71
CA PRO A 371 -16.55 20.51 -30.66
C PRO A 371 -16.71 21.97 -31.12
N GLU A 372 -17.95 22.48 -31.15
CA GLU A 372 -18.29 23.84 -31.57
C GLU A 372 -18.18 24.87 -30.42
N THR A 373 -17.89 24.43 -29.19
CA THR A 373 -17.76 25.33 -28.04
C THR A 373 -16.54 26.23 -28.25
N PRO A 374 -16.72 27.57 -28.35
CA PRO A 374 -15.59 28.47 -28.55
C PRO A 374 -14.70 28.49 -27.31
N ARG A 375 -13.40 28.69 -27.55
CA ARG A 375 -12.45 28.98 -26.47
C ARG A 375 -12.60 30.43 -26.06
N GLU A 376 -12.78 30.65 -24.76
CA GLU A 376 -12.80 31.98 -24.16
C GLU A 376 -11.40 32.44 -23.72
N PRO A 377 -11.15 33.76 -23.61
CA PRO A 377 -9.98 34.27 -22.92
C PRO A 377 -10.08 33.95 -21.42
N LEU A 378 -8.92 33.75 -20.78
CA LEU A 378 -8.84 33.54 -19.34
C LEU A 378 -9.37 34.78 -18.60
N SER A 379 -10.17 34.58 -17.56
CA SER A 379 -10.72 35.68 -16.78
C SER A 379 -9.65 36.33 -15.89
N PRO A 380 -9.88 37.55 -15.37
CA PRO A 380 -9.03 38.15 -14.34
C PRO A 380 -8.90 37.29 -13.07
N HIS A 381 -9.90 36.45 -12.79
CA HIS A 381 -9.98 35.57 -11.62
C HIS A 381 -9.16 34.28 -11.77
N PHE A 382 -8.74 33.93 -13.00
CA PHE A 382 -7.99 32.71 -13.28
C PHE A 382 -6.69 32.62 -12.48
N TRP A 383 -5.87 33.66 -12.50
CA TRP A 383 -4.52 33.61 -11.93
C TRP A 383 -4.50 33.51 -10.40
N PRO A 384 -5.31 34.27 -9.65
CA PRO A 384 -5.45 34.07 -8.20
C PRO A 384 -5.85 32.63 -7.84
N ALA A 385 -6.85 32.07 -8.51
CA ALA A 385 -7.31 30.69 -8.27
C ALA A 385 -6.23 29.66 -8.65
N TYR A 386 -5.56 29.84 -9.78
CA TYR A 386 -4.50 28.95 -10.24
C TYR A 386 -3.27 28.96 -9.32
N GLU A 387 -2.87 30.12 -8.80
CA GLU A 387 -1.80 30.22 -7.81
C GLU A 387 -2.22 29.63 -6.46
N ALA A 388 -3.48 29.75 -6.04
CA ALA A 388 -4.00 29.07 -4.86
C ALA A 388 -3.87 27.54 -4.99
N VAL A 389 -4.23 26.97 -6.14
CA VAL A 389 -4.06 25.52 -6.42
C VAL A 389 -2.60 25.11 -6.47
N LYS A 390 -1.71 25.96 -6.99
CA LYS A 390 -0.25 25.69 -6.98
C LYS A 390 0.34 25.74 -5.57
N ALA A 391 -0.14 26.65 -4.73
CA ALA A 391 0.29 26.79 -3.35
C ALA A 391 -0.34 25.72 -2.44
N TYR A 392 -1.47 25.14 -2.86
CA TYR A 392 -2.16 24.10 -2.11
C TYR A 392 -1.27 22.88 -1.89
N ARG A 393 -1.06 22.59 -0.61
CA ARG A 393 -0.46 21.35 -0.13
C ARG A 393 -1.60 20.57 0.50
N GLU A 394 -1.80 19.33 0.05
CA GLU A 394 -2.74 18.43 0.71
C GLU A 394 -2.39 18.37 2.20
N GLU A 395 -3.26 18.89 3.05
CA GLU A 395 -3.26 18.58 4.46
C GLU A 395 -3.80 17.16 4.60
N THR A 396 -2.96 16.18 4.28
CA THR A 396 -3.15 14.87 4.88
C THR A 396 -2.99 15.10 6.39
N PRO A 397 -3.94 14.73 7.26
CA PRO A 397 -3.69 14.66 8.69
C PRO A 397 -2.64 13.56 8.89
N THR A 398 -1.39 13.98 8.72
CA THR A 398 -0.22 13.23 9.06
C THR A 398 -0.02 13.51 10.53
N PRO A 399 0.02 12.49 11.41
CA PRO A 399 0.36 12.73 12.80
C PRO A 399 1.70 13.50 12.91
N PRO A 400 1.92 14.27 13.99
CA PRO A 400 2.98 15.27 14.03
C PRO A 400 4.37 14.66 13.83
N ARG A 401 5.14 15.29 12.94
CA ARG A 401 6.61 15.24 12.75
C ARG A 401 7.36 14.02 13.32
N GLU A 402 7.28 12.92 12.60
CA GLU A 402 8.52 12.20 12.24
C GLU A 402 8.80 12.50 10.76
N GLN A 403 10.00 12.96 10.41
CA GLN A 403 10.36 13.12 8.99
C GLN A 403 10.07 11.80 8.27
N SER A 404 9.31 11.87 7.17
CA SER A 404 8.95 10.68 6.42
C SER A 404 10.21 9.92 6.01
N LEU A 405 10.16 8.60 6.06
CA LEU A 405 11.31 7.73 5.79
C LEU A 405 12.03 8.03 4.44
N PRO A 406 11.33 8.40 3.33
CA PRO A 406 11.98 8.85 2.11
C PRO A 406 12.81 10.13 2.28
N VAL A 407 12.31 11.11 3.04
CA VAL A 407 13.01 12.38 3.32
C VAL A 407 14.25 12.13 4.17
N LYS A 408 14.15 11.25 5.18
CA LYS A 408 15.30 10.81 5.97
C LYS A 408 16.37 10.15 5.09
N ALA A 409 15.97 9.27 4.16
CA ALA A 409 16.88 8.60 3.25
C ALA A 409 17.55 9.58 2.27
N GLU A 410 16.79 10.52 1.72
CA GLU A 410 17.31 11.56 0.83
C GLU A 410 18.35 12.44 1.55
N ASN A 411 18.02 12.95 2.73
CA ASN A 411 18.92 13.77 3.53
C ASN A 411 20.20 13.01 3.87
N ASN A 412 20.09 11.74 4.25
CA ASN A 412 21.24 10.92 4.60
C ASN A 412 22.17 10.68 3.39
N LEU A 413 21.61 10.43 2.21
CA LEU A 413 22.38 10.28 0.97
C LEU A 413 23.04 11.60 0.54
N ARG A 414 22.37 12.74 0.72
CA ARG A 414 22.97 14.07 0.50
C ARG A 414 24.13 14.33 1.45
N SER A 415 23.95 14.08 2.74
CA SER A 415 25.03 14.21 3.72
C SER A 415 26.21 13.28 3.41
N ALA A 416 25.96 12.06 2.93
CA ALA A 416 26.99 11.14 2.48
C ALA A 416 27.79 11.68 1.28
N LEU A 417 27.14 12.35 0.32
CA LEU A 417 27.83 13.01 -0.79
C LEU A 417 28.63 14.23 -0.32
N GLU A 418 28.08 15.05 0.55
CA GLU A 418 28.72 16.29 1.00
C GLU A 418 29.92 16.03 1.91
N SER A 419 29.80 15.08 2.83
CA SER A 419 30.79 14.87 3.90
C SER A 419 31.75 13.69 3.64
N HIS A 420 31.38 12.75 2.75
CA HIS A 420 32.08 11.46 2.58
C HIS A 420 32.30 11.03 1.13
N ALA A 421 32.22 11.94 0.15
CA ALA A 421 32.37 11.57 -1.26
C ALA A 421 33.69 10.85 -1.57
N ALA A 422 34.80 11.29 -0.98
CA ALA A 422 36.13 10.70 -1.19
C ALA A 422 36.19 9.23 -0.74
N ASP A 423 35.48 8.88 0.33
CA ASP A 423 35.46 7.53 0.89
C ASP A 423 34.48 6.58 0.17
N LEU A 424 33.48 7.16 -0.51
CA LEU A 424 32.41 6.41 -1.18
C LEU A 424 32.67 6.16 -2.67
N GLY A 425 33.58 6.92 -3.30
CA GLY A 425 34.21 6.65 -4.60
C GLY A 425 33.35 5.91 -5.64
N GLU A 426 33.46 4.58 -5.68
CA GLU A 426 32.79 3.70 -6.65
C GLU A 426 31.25 3.68 -6.58
N TYR A 427 30.65 4.14 -5.47
CA TYR A 427 29.20 4.18 -5.27
C TYR A 427 28.59 5.54 -5.58
N LEU A 428 29.39 6.58 -5.88
CA LEU A 428 28.88 7.92 -6.17
C LEU A 428 27.83 7.93 -7.29
N PRO A 429 28.03 7.25 -8.44
CA PRO A 429 27.02 7.20 -9.49
C PRO A 429 25.72 6.55 -8.99
N PHE A 430 25.82 5.47 -8.23
CA PHE A 430 24.67 4.76 -7.69
C PHE A 430 23.89 5.59 -6.64
N ILE A 431 24.60 6.34 -5.78
CA ILE A 431 23.99 7.29 -4.84
C ILE A 431 23.22 8.38 -5.60
N GLN A 432 23.75 8.88 -6.71
CA GLN A 432 23.06 9.85 -7.55
C GLN A 432 21.80 9.26 -8.19
N THR A 433 21.85 8.00 -8.65
CA THR A 433 20.67 7.27 -9.16
C THR A 433 19.61 7.11 -8.07
N LEU A 434 20.00 6.73 -6.84
CA LEU A 434 19.08 6.62 -5.69
C LEU A 434 18.44 7.97 -5.33
N LEU A 435 19.23 9.05 -5.33
CA LEU A 435 18.71 10.40 -5.08
C LEU A 435 17.74 10.85 -6.16
N ARG A 436 18.00 10.50 -7.43
CA ARG A 436 17.09 10.78 -8.54
C ARG A 436 15.78 10.01 -8.39
N ASP A 437 15.85 8.72 -8.07
CA ASP A 437 14.66 7.91 -7.79
C ASP A 437 13.83 8.53 -6.65
N LEU A 438 14.45 8.80 -5.49
CA LEU A 438 13.76 9.40 -4.34
C LEU A 438 13.05 10.73 -4.66
N LYS A 439 13.65 11.53 -5.55
CA LYS A 439 13.12 12.83 -5.93
C LYS A 439 12.01 12.73 -6.99
N GLU A 440 12.18 11.86 -7.99
CA GLU A 440 11.40 11.90 -9.23
C GLU A 440 10.44 10.71 -9.38
N TYR A 441 10.80 9.52 -8.90
CA TYR A 441 10.06 8.29 -9.20
C TYR A 441 9.54 7.55 -7.95
N GLN A 442 10.18 7.71 -6.80
CA GLN A 442 9.84 7.12 -5.50
C GLN A 442 9.61 5.60 -5.53
N THR A 443 10.43 4.87 -6.29
CA THR A 443 10.23 3.44 -6.53
C THR A 443 10.81 2.54 -5.43
N LEU A 444 11.68 3.09 -4.57
CA LEU A 444 12.32 2.36 -3.49
C LEU A 444 11.32 1.92 -2.39
N PRO A 445 11.23 0.62 -2.08
CA PRO A 445 10.39 0.13 -0.99
C PRO A 445 10.83 0.66 0.40
N LYS A 446 9.89 0.73 1.35
CA LYS A 446 10.18 1.17 2.74
C LYS A 446 11.37 0.44 3.39
N TYR A 447 11.56 -0.86 3.13
CA TYR A 447 12.72 -1.59 3.69
C TYR A 447 14.06 -1.10 3.12
N THR A 448 14.11 -0.75 1.83
CA THR A 448 15.29 -0.16 1.18
C THR A 448 15.59 1.20 1.78
N LEU A 449 14.56 2.02 2.00
CA LEU A 449 14.69 3.32 2.66
C LEU A 449 15.23 3.17 4.10
N ARG A 450 14.76 2.18 4.87
CA ARG A 450 15.28 1.89 6.22
C ARG A 450 16.77 1.53 6.21
N ARG A 451 17.23 0.77 5.21
CA ARG A 451 18.65 0.42 5.05
C ARG A 451 19.49 1.65 4.73
N LEU A 452 18.96 2.56 3.93
CA LEU A 452 19.59 3.84 3.60
C LEU A 452 19.64 4.80 4.79
N THR A 453 18.75 4.67 5.78
CA THR A 453 18.74 5.49 7.00
C THR A 453 19.38 4.79 8.21
N GLY A 454 19.72 3.51 8.11
CA GLY A 454 20.22 2.70 9.23
C GLY A 454 21.60 3.14 9.75
N VAL A 455 22.36 3.86 8.93
CA VAL A 455 23.62 4.49 9.31
C VAL A 455 23.54 5.97 8.97
N GLU A 456 23.51 6.83 9.99
CA GLU A 456 23.53 8.28 9.80
C GLU A 456 24.90 8.75 9.29
N MET A 457 24.87 9.51 8.20
CA MET A 457 26.02 10.01 7.45
C MET A 457 26.20 11.52 7.62
N THR A 458 25.66 12.09 8.70
CA THR A 458 25.77 13.51 9.04
C THR A 458 27.12 13.80 9.73
N GLY A 459 27.88 14.76 9.21
CA GLY A 459 29.11 15.25 9.86
C GLY A 459 30.27 14.24 9.81
N LYS A 460 31.08 14.15 10.87
CA LYS A 460 32.21 13.21 10.93
C LYS A 460 31.76 11.82 11.40
N VAL A 461 31.83 10.84 10.50
CA VAL A 461 31.42 9.46 10.75
C VAL A 461 32.64 8.56 11.02
N SER A 462 32.52 7.61 11.95
CA SER A 462 33.60 6.64 12.24
C SER A 462 33.87 5.71 11.04
N LYS A 463 35.12 5.23 10.90
CA LYS A 463 35.49 4.26 9.85
C LYS A 463 34.61 3.01 9.82
N ARG A 464 34.14 2.54 11.00
CA ARG A 464 33.25 1.37 11.13
C ARG A 464 31.85 1.66 10.56
N LYS A 465 31.26 2.81 10.88
CA LYS A 465 29.97 3.23 10.34
C LYS A 465 30.04 3.44 8.83
N LEU A 466 31.12 4.05 8.34
CA LEU A 466 31.33 4.27 6.91
C LEU A 466 31.50 2.95 6.14
N ALA A 467 32.21 1.97 6.70
CA ALA A 467 32.30 0.62 6.14
C ALA A 467 30.94 -0.09 6.10
N SER A 468 30.12 0.08 7.14
CA SER A 468 28.75 -0.46 7.20
C SER A 468 27.85 0.15 6.12
N PHE A 469 27.88 1.48 5.97
CA PHE A 469 27.10 2.18 4.95
C PHE A 469 27.55 1.77 3.53
N ARG A 470 28.85 1.59 3.30
CA ARG A 470 29.40 1.08 2.04
C ARG A 470 28.93 -0.34 1.75
N ALA A 471 28.85 -1.21 2.77
CA ALA A 471 28.32 -2.56 2.62
C ALA A 471 26.83 -2.55 2.23
N GLU A 472 26.04 -1.64 2.81
CA GLU A 472 24.64 -1.45 2.45
C GLU A 472 24.49 -0.99 0.99
N LEU A 473 25.25 0.03 0.57
CA LEU A 473 25.25 0.50 -0.81
C LEU A 473 25.64 -0.61 -1.80
N LYS A 474 26.64 -1.43 -1.44
CA LYS A 474 27.06 -2.58 -2.26
C LYS A 474 25.96 -3.63 -2.38
N ALA A 475 25.27 -3.95 -1.30
CA ALA A 475 24.18 -4.90 -1.30
C ALA A 475 22.97 -4.37 -2.08
N LEU A 476 22.65 -3.09 -1.94
CA LEU A 476 21.59 -2.43 -2.71
C LEU A 476 21.90 -2.38 -4.21
N ARG A 477 23.14 -2.02 -4.57
CA ARG A 477 23.61 -1.98 -5.96
C ARG A 477 23.52 -3.35 -6.64
N ARG A 478 23.81 -4.42 -5.92
CA ARG A 478 23.64 -5.81 -6.42
C ARG A 478 22.18 -6.21 -6.61
N ALA A 479 21.30 -5.76 -5.72
CA ALA A 479 19.88 -6.12 -5.75
C ALA A 479 19.10 -5.35 -6.83
N LEU A 480 19.43 -4.06 -7.02
CA LEU A 480 18.73 -3.19 -7.96
C LEU A 480 19.35 -3.20 -9.36
N SER A 481 20.68 -3.38 -9.47
CA SER A 481 21.52 -3.05 -10.64
C SER A 481 21.77 -1.55 -10.81
N ASP A 482 22.84 -1.17 -11.54
CA ASP A 482 23.21 0.24 -11.75
C ASP A 482 22.23 0.99 -12.65
N ASP A 483 21.56 0.26 -13.54
CA ASP A 483 20.63 0.71 -14.58
C ASP A 483 19.15 0.53 -14.18
N TYR A 484 18.85 0.24 -12.91
CA TYR A 484 17.47 -0.07 -12.49
C TYR A 484 16.50 1.07 -12.80
N LEU A 485 16.98 2.31 -12.63
CA LEU A 485 16.21 3.50 -12.90
C LEU A 485 16.06 3.73 -14.40
N ASP A 486 17.04 3.34 -15.23
CA ASP A 486 16.98 3.51 -16.69
C ASP A 486 15.85 2.70 -17.33
N ARG A 487 15.46 1.56 -16.72
CA ARG A 487 14.30 0.75 -17.14
C ARG A 487 12.96 1.38 -16.77
N ILE A 488 12.95 2.16 -15.70
CA ILE A 488 11.80 2.92 -15.23
C ILE A 488 11.70 4.20 -16.06
N GLU A 489 12.82 4.91 -16.25
CA GLU A 489 12.96 6.04 -17.15
C GLU A 489 12.60 5.67 -18.58
N SER A 490 12.99 4.52 -19.13
CA SER A 490 12.60 4.15 -20.50
C SER A 490 11.11 3.88 -20.64
N ARG A 491 10.43 3.45 -19.57
CA ARG A 491 8.97 3.29 -19.51
C ARG A 491 8.23 4.61 -19.23
N VAL A 492 8.90 5.57 -18.60
CA VAL A 492 8.35 6.86 -18.17
C VAL A 492 8.81 8.02 -19.08
N LYS A 493 9.77 7.80 -19.99
CA LYS A 493 10.34 8.83 -20.88
C LYS A 493 9.29 9.45 -21.80
N ASP A 494 8.31 8.63 -22.22
CA ASP A 494 7.15 9.09 -22.98
C ASP A 494 6.11 9.82 -22.12
N MET A 495 6.30 9.85 -20.79
CA MET A 495 5.37 10.39 -19.80
C MET A 495 5.96 11.52 -18.93
N GLY A 496 7.22 11.91 -19.19
CA GLY A 496 8.05 12.72 -18.27
C GLY A 496 7.74 14.21 -18.20
N SER A 497 6.67 14.68 -18.83
CA SER A 497 6.23 16.05 -18.66
C SER A 497 5.22 16.13 -17.50
N GLU A 498 5.41 17.07 -16.56
CA GLU A 498 4.34 17.48 -15.65
C GLU A 498 3.19 17.98 -16.52
N ILE A 499 2.23 17.09 -16.80
CA ILE A 499 1.03 17.48 -17.52
C ILE A 499 0.20 18.29 -16.53
N ILE A 500 0.06 19.58 -16.84
CA ILE A 500 -0.81 20.49 -16.12
C ILE A 500 -1.86 20.99 -17.09
N ILE A 501 -3.09 20.50 -16.93
CA ILE A 501 -4.24 20.98 -17.71
C ILE A 501 -5.09 21.82 -16.77
N ALA A 502 -5.25 23.10 -17.09
CA ALA A 502 -6.15 23.99 -16.38
C ALA A 502 -7.33 24.35 -17.28
N VAL A 503 -8.55 24.12 -16.78
CA VAL A 503 -9.80 24.44 -17.46
C VAL A 503 -10.56 25.41 -16.58
N GLU A 504 -10.75 26.63 -17.07
CA GLU A 504 -11.60 27.63 -16.44
C GLU A 504 -13.00 27.57 -17.04
N ASN A 505 -13.99 27.47 -16.16
CA ASN A 505 -15.39 27.62 -16.46
C ASN A 505 -15.78 29.06 -16.07
N ILE A 506 -16.26 29.84 -17.02
CA ILE A 506 -16.65 31.23 -16.80
C ILE A 506 -18.17 31.30 -16.87
N LYS A 507 -18.78 31.85 -15.81
CA LYS A 507 -20.23 32.04 -15.77
C LYS A 507 -20.67 32.97 -16.90
N GLY A 508 -21.48 32.45 -17.82
CA GLY A 508 -22.06 33.25 -18.90
C GLY A 508 -23.02 34.31 -18.34
N ALA A 509 -23.01 35.51 -18.91
CA ALA A 509 -24.07 36.47 -18.65
C ALA A 509 -25.39 35.88 -19.17
N SER A 510 -26.37 35.68 -18.27
CA SER A 510 -27.69 35.17 -18.62
C SER A 510 -28.26 36.05 -19.74
N GLN A 511 -28.45 35.50 -20.94
CA GLN A 511 -29.34 36.14 -21.91
C GLN A 511 -30.77 35.94 -21.38
N GLY A 512 -31.28 36.97 -20.70
CA GLY A 512 -32.69 37.10 -20.38
C GLY A 512 -33.52 37.48 -21.59
#